data_AF-A0A559N8H0-F1
#
_entry.id   AF-A0A559N8H0-F1
#
_cell.length_a   1.000
_cell.length_b   1.000
_cell.length_c   1.000
_cell.angle_alpha   90.00
_cell.angle_beta   90.00
_cell.angle_gamma   90.00
#
_symmetry.space_group_name_H-M   'P 1'
#
loop_
_entity.id
_entity.type
_entity.pdbx_description
1 polymer ?
#
loop_
_entity_poly.entity_id
_entity_poly.type
_entity_poly.pdbx_seq_one_letter_code
_entity_poly.pdbx_strand_id
1 'polypeptide(L)'
;MKFTAYKYRIIKEKLSITKQIVYSSYALLVFGFIILLLNTKFPLTDNILPIIAPIFIISILFFGVAHIYQFYDYELINCTKEGHIEFSTNEFIIDYNNKINYEDVTDLKINIDAYYGQTIDQYYRNPIEKKSLGVKNTIVIATWNKSFTYNFKLEHSIHTIDLKKTIFNLVLSEKLGIKDAKKLIKLIPSDFNKTEDYKAFVIKQITSKKINCTEGLLLHGYKTDKEAKELRNKYCV
;
A
#
# COMPACT_ATOMS: atom_id res chain seq x y z
N MET A 1 -14.93 -16.05 10.25
CA MET A 1 -13.88 -15.69 9.28
C MET A 1 -12.54 -16.09 9.83
N LYS A 2 -11.58 -16.41 8.96
CA LYS A 2 -10.19 -16.62 9.36
C LYS A 2 -9.27 -16.05 8.27
N PHE A 3 -8.41 -15.11 8.65
CA PHE A 3 -7.34 -14.57 7.80
C PHE A 3 -6.05 -14.59 8.59
N THR A 4 -4.93 -14.92 7.94
CA THR A 4 -3.64 -15.12 8.59
C THR A 4 -2.53 -14.54 7.74
N ALA A 5 -1.71 -13.66 8.31
CA ALA A 5 -0.55 -13.09 7.63
C ALA A 5 0.68 -13.07 8.54
N TYR A 6 1.85 -13.17 7.93
CA TYR A 6 3.10 -13.01 8.67
C TYR A 6 3.39 -11.54 8.97
N LYS A 7 3.77 -11.28 10.22
CA LYS A 7 4.20 -9.99 10.72
C LYS A 7 5.68 -9.76 10.40
N TYR A 8 6.01 -8.58 9.92
CA TYR A 8 7.38 -8.17 9.63
C TYR A 8 7.72 -6.87 10.37
N ARG A 9 9.00 -6.70 10.72
CA ARG A 9 9.57 -5.41 11.09
C ARG A 9 10.44 -4.92 9.95
N ILE A 10 10.13 -3.73 9.46
CA ILE A 10 10.95 -3.02 8.48
C ILE A 10 12.08 -2.33 9.25
N ILE A 11 13.32 -2.71 8.95
CA ILE A 11 14.51 -2.14 9.58
C ILE A 11 14.99 -0.93 8.79
N LYS A 12 15.13 -1.10 7.47
CA LYS A 12 15.65 -0.06 6.58
C LYS A 12 15.25 -0.31 5.14
N GLU A 13 14.83 0.74 4.45
CA GLU A 13 14.71 0.75 2.99
C GLU A 13 16.06 1.10 2.38
N LYS A 14 16.48 0.32 1.38
CA LYS A 14 17.71 0.53 0.63
C LYS A 14 17.38 0.95 -0.80
N LEU A 15 18.37 1.52 -1.46
CA LEU A 15 18.27 1.81 -2.87
C LEU A 15 18.16 0.50 -3.66
N SER A 16 17.15 0.40 -4.53
CA SER A 16 17.01 -0.75 -5.43
C SER A 16 18.19 -0.86 -6.40
N ILE A 17 18.37 -2.04 -6.98
CA ILE A 17 19.47 -2.29 -7.92
C ILE A 17 19.33 -1.39 -9.15
N THR A 18 18.11 -1.22 -9.65
CA THR A 18 17.77 -0.33 -10.76
C THR A 18 18.22 1.09 -10.50
N LYS A 19 17.88 1.64 -9.33
CA LYS A 19 18.31 2.98 -8.94
C LYS A 19 19.84 3.07 -8.81
N GLN A 20 20.49 2.01 -8.31
CA GLN A 20 21.96 1.98 -8.22
C GLN A 20 22.61 2.03 -9.60
N ILE A 21 22.05 1.32 -10.59
CA ILE A 21 22.50 1.35 -11.99
C ILE A 21 22.30 2.74 -12.59
N VAL A 22 21.14 3.37 -12.35
CA VAL A 22 20.87 4.75 -12.84
C VAL A 22 21.87 5.75 -12.26
N TYR A 23 22.13 5.71 -10.96
CA TYR A 23 23.12 6.62 -10.36
C TYR A 23 24.54 6.34 -10.83
N SER A 24 24.89 5.07 -11.06
CA SER A 24 26.19 4.71 -11.63
C SER A 24 26.33 5.24 -13.07
N SER A 25 25.28 5.13 -13.88
CA SER A 25 25.24 5.72 -15.23
C SER A 25 25.43 7.23 -15.18
N TYR A 26 24.71 7.93 -14.30
CA TYR A 26 24.82 9.38 -14.16
C TYR A 26 26.22 9.79 -13.67
N ALA A 27 26.77 9.09 -12.69
CA ALA A 27 28.12 9.35 -12.17
C ALA A 27 29.18 9.23 -13.28
N LEU A 28 29.10 8.19 -14.13
CA LEU A 28 30.00 8.02 -15.27
C LEU A 28 29.85 9.15 -16.30
N LEU A 29 28.62 9.58 -16.58
CA LEU A 29 28.35 10.68 -17.50
C LEU A 29 29.00 11.99 -17.01
N VAL A 30 28.76 12.33 -15.75
CA VAL A 30 29.33 13.52 -15.10
C VAL A 30 30.86 13.44 -15.08
N PHE A 31 31.41 12.27 -14.75
CA PHE A 31 32.85 12.05 -14.74
C PHE A 31 33.49 12.25 -16.12
N GLY A 32 32.90 11.66 -17.18
CA GLY A 32 33.34 11.88 -18.55
C GLY A 32 33.28 13.34 -18.98
N PHE A 33 32.24 14.07 -18.56
CA PHE A 33 32.10 15.49 -18.83
C PHE A 33 33.15 16.34 -18.09
N ILE A 34 33.46 16.01 -16.83
CA ILE A 34 34.52 16.68 -16.07
C ILE A 34 35.87 16.49 -16.76
N ILE A 35 36.21 15.27 -17.20
CA ILE A 35 37.48 15.03 -17.93
C ILE A 35 37.52 15.85 -19.22
N LEU A 36 36.41 15.91 -19.97
CA LEU A 36 36.33 16.72 -21.19
C LEU A 36 36.61 18.20 -20.90
N LEU A 37 35.99 18.75 -19.86
CA LEU A 37 36.19 20.13 -19.42
C LEU A 37 37.59 20.39 -18.87
N LEU A 38 38.22 19.41 -18.21
CA LEU A 38 39.60 19.53 -17.76
C LEU A 38 40.56 19.56 -18.94
N ASN A 39 40.34 18.73 -19.97
CA ASN A 39 41.19 18.71 -21.16
C ASN A 39 41.16 20.03 -21.94
N THR A 40 40.06 20.80 -21.89
CA THR A 40 40.01 22.13 -22.54
C THR A 40 40.85 23.18 -21.82
N LYS A 41 41.06 23.03 -20.50
CA LYS A 41 41.87 23.96 -19.69
C LYS A 41 43.32 23.50 -19.53
N PHE A 42 43.52 22.19 -19.44
CA PHE A 42 44.79 21.51 -19.25
C PHE A 42 44.84 20.32 -20.21
N PRO A 43 45.27 20.53 -21.47
CA PRO A 43 45.24 19.47 -22.48
C PRO A 43 46.16 18.33 -22.05
N LEU A 44 45.56 17.20 -21.71
CA LEU A 44 46.24 15.94 -21.39
C LEU A 44 46.68 15.24 -22.68
N THR A 45 45.87 15.36 -23.75
CA THR A 45 46.16 14.84 -25.10
C THR A 45 45.55 15.74 -26.18
N ASP A 46 46.11 15.70 -27.39
CA ASP A 46 45.58 16.42 -28.56
C ASP A 46 44.21 15.88 -29.02
N ASN A 47 43.96 14.59 -28.79
CA ASN A 47 42.67 13.95 -29.06
C ASN A 47 42.22 13.14 -27.85
N ILE A 48 41.34 13.74 -27.05
CA ILE A 48 40.79 13.15 -25.82
C ILE A 48 39.62 12.19 -26.10
N LEU A 49 39.07 12.21 -27.31
CA LEU A 49 37.86 11.48 -27.67
C LEU A 49 37.98 9.96 -27.49
N PRO A 50 39.08 9.28 -27.87
CA PRO A 50 39.23 7.84 -27.67
C PRO A 50 39.23 7.43 -26.19
N ILE A 51 39.57 8.34 -25.28
CA ILE A 51 39.60 8.10 -23.83
C ILE A 51 38.20 8.29 -23.23
N ILE A 52 37.48 9.34 -23.64
CA ILE A 52 36.19 9.69 -23.05
C ILE A 52 35.02 8.94 -23.71
N ALA A 53 35.08 8.68 -25.02
CA ALA A 53 33.98 8.02 -25.73
C ALA A 53 33.57 6.66 -25.09
N PRO A 54 34.49 5.78 -24.66
CA PRO A 54 34.13 4.58 -23.93
C PRO A 54 33.34 4.85 -22.65
N ILE A 55 33.67 5.90 -21.89
CA ILE A 55 32.98 6.28 -20.64
C ILE A 55 31.52 6.66 -20.94
N PHE A 56 31.29 7.48 -21.97
CA PHE A 56 29.93 7.86 -22.37
C PHE A 56 29.13 6.67 -22.90
N ILE A 57 29.76 5.79 -23.70
CA ILE A 57 29.10 4.57 -24.21
C ILE A 57 28.67 3.67 -23.04
N ILE A 58 29.54 3.43 -22.06
CA ILE A 58 29.20 2.62 -20.88
C ILE A 58 28.07 3.27 -20.07
N SER A 59 28.09 4.59 -19.89
CA SER A 59 27.03 5.32 -19.19
C SER A 59 25.67 5.15 -19.85
N ILE A 60 25.60 5.30 -21.18
CA ILE A 60 24.37 5.10 -21.96
C ILE A 60 23.90 3.65 -21.87
N LEU A 61 24.83 2.69 -21.97
CA LEU A 61 24.52 1.27 -21.85
C LEU A 61 23.91 0.95 -20.47
N PHE A 62 24.50 1.45 -19.38
CA PHE A 62 23.97 1.26 -18.02
C PHE A 62 22.58 1.85 -17.89
N PHE A 63 22.33 3.03 -18.46
CA PHE A 63 21.00 3.64 -18.45
C PHE A 63 19.97 2.78 -19.19
N GLY A 64 20.34 2.27 -20.38
CA GLY A 64 19.51 1.35 -21.15
C GLY A 64 19.20 0.05 -20.40
N VAL A 65 20.22 -0.54 -19.74
CA VAL A 65 20.05 -1.74 -18.90
C VAL A 65 19.10 -1.46 -17.74
N ALA A 66 19.20 -0.31 -17.07
CA ALA A 66 18.27 0.04 -16.00
C ALA A 66 16.81 0.08 -16.47
N HIS A 67 16.55 0.61 -17.67
CA HIS A 67 15.21 0.65 -18.27
C HIS A 67 14.61 -0.73 -18.55
N ILE A 68 15.43 -1.75 -18.77
CA ILE A 68 14.97 -3.13 -18.97
C ILE A 68 14.87 -3.85 -17.62
N TYR A 69 15.90 -3.72 -16.79
CA TYR A 69 16.02 -4.44 -15.51
C TYR A 69 14.95 -4.02 -14.49
N GLN A 70 14.45 -2.79 -14.57
CA GLN A 70 13.42 -2.26 -13.67
C GLN A 70 12.19 -3.16 -13.49
N PHE A 71 11.80 -3.90 -14.54
CA PHE A 71 10.64 -4.79 -14.52
C PHE A 71 10.88 -6.11 -13.78
N TYR A 72 12.15 -6.45 -13.53
CA TYR A 72 12.56 -7.64 -12.80
C TYR A 72 12.97 -7.32 -11.37
N ASP A 73 13.35 -6.07 -11.12
CA ASP A 73 13.84 -5.60 -9.84
C ASP A 73 12.72 -5.41 -8.81
N TYR A 74 13.00 -5.86 -7.60
CA TYR A 74 12.13 -5.69 -6.45
C TYR A 74 12.59 -4.50 -5.61
N GLU A 75 11.67 -3.92 -4.87
CA GLU A 75 12.04 -3.01 -3.79
C GLU A 75 13.00 -3.70 -2.81
N LEU A 76 14.02 -2.96 -2.38
CA LEU A 76 15.06 -3.52 -1.51
C LEU A 76 14.81 -3.10 -0.06
N ILE A 77 14.01 -3.88 0.65
CA ILE A 77 13.66 -3.61 2.05
C ILE A 77 14.33 -4.64 2.96
N ASN A 78 15.18 -4.16 3.87
CA ASN A 78 15.69 -5.00 4.94
C ASN A 78 14.60 -5.17 5.99
N CYS A 79 14.09 -6.39 6.12
CA CYS A 79 13.02 -6.72 7.06
C CYS A 79 13.28 -8.05 7.76
N THR A 80 12.73 -8.19 8.95
CA THR A 80 12.78 -9.43 9.73
C THR A 80 11.37 -9.92 9.98
N LYS A 81 11.12 -11.22 9.75
CA LYS A 81 9.88 -11.87 10.15
C LYS A 81 9.85 -11.93 11.67
N GLU A 82 8.83 -11.32 12.27
CA GLU A 82 8.72 -11.20 13.73
C GLU A 82 7.56 -11.99 14.32
N GLY A 83 6.67 -12.50 13.48
CA GLY A 83 5.59 -13.37 13.95
C GLY A 83 4.39 -13.37 13.03
N HIS A 84 3.19 -13.25 13.60
CA HIS A 84 1.95 -13.61 12.92
C HIS A 84 0.77 -12.75 13.38
N ILE A 85 -0.13 -12.45 12.44
CA ILE A 85 -1.39 -11.75 12.68
C ILE A 85 -2.51 -12.65 12.17
N GLU A 86 -3.48 -12.95 13.04
CA GLU A 86 -4.67 -13.70 12.70
C GLU A 86 -5.94 -12.92 13.06
N PHE A 87 -6.88 -12.91 12.11
CA PHE A 87 -8.24 -12.44 12.33
C PHE A 87 -9.06 -13.67 12.64
N SER A 88 -9.48 -13.83 13.89
CA SER A 88 -10.31 -14.95 14.33
C SER A 88 -11.80 -14.56 14.29
N THR A 89 -12.65 -15.39 14.88
CA THR A 89 -14.10 -15.17 14.92
C THR A 89 -14.49 -13.97 15.80
N ASN A 90 -13.76 -13.72 16.89
CA ASN A 90 -14.09 -12.69 17.90
C ASN A 90 -12.88 -11.81 18.31
N GLU A 91 -11.67 -12.13 17.88
CA GLU A 91 -10.44 -11.48 18.35
C GLU A 91 -9.39 -11.40 17.26
N PHE A 92 -8.50 -10.41 17.37
CA PHE A 92 -7.21 -10.39 16.69
C PHE A 92 -6.20 -11.17 17.54
N ILE A 93 -5.48 -12.10 16.93
CA ILE A 93 -4.42 -12.87 17.59
C ILE A 93 -3.08 -12.46 16.99
N ILE A 94 -2.21 -11.89 17.84
CA ILE A 94 -0.87 -11.44 17.49
C ILE A 94 0.15 -12.37 18.15
N ASP A 95 1.04 -12.94 17.34
CA ASP A 95 2.11 -13.86 17.75
C ASP A 95 1.62 -15.01 18.65
N TYR A 96 0.40 -15.50 18.39
CA TYR A 96 -0.31 -16.57 19.11
C TYR A 96 -0.68 -16.27 20.58
N ASN A 97 -0.03 -15.29 21.22
CA ASN A 97 -0.18 -15.03 22.65
C ASN A 97 -0.95 -13.75 22.97
N ASN A 98 -0.83 -12.71 22.16
CA ASN A 98 -1.46 -11.43 22.42
C ASN A 98 -2.81 -11.36 21.69
N LYS A 99 -3.90 -11.46 22.47
CA LYS A 99 -5.27 -11.46 21.98
C LYS A 99 -5.93 -10.12 22.25
N ILE A 100 -6.55 -9.55 21.21
CA ILE A 100 -7.29 -8.29 21.29
C ILE A 100 -8.72 -8.59 20.86
N ASN A 101 -9.66 -8.58 21.81
CA ASN A 101 -11.07 -8.79 21.48
C ASN A 101 -11.58 -7.68 20.58
N TYR A 102 -12.46 -8.02 19.63
CA TYR A 102 -13.03 -7.03 18.72
C TYR A 102 -13.83 -5.95 19.47
N GLU A 103 -14.48 -6.31 20.58
CA GLU A 103 -15.26 -5.38 21.41
C GLU A 103 -14.40 -4.30 22.08
N ASP A 104 -13.12 -4.58 22.31
CA ASP A 104 -12.17 -3.64 22.94
C ASP A 104 -11.54 -2.66 21.95
N VAL A 105 -11.78 -2.85 20.65
CA VAL A 105 -11.17 -2.07 19.57
C VAL A 105 -11.91 -0.77 19.35
N THR A 106 -11.22 0.36 19.56
CA THR A 106 -11.77 1.71 19.45
C THR A 106 -11.49 2.35 18.09
N ASP A 107 -10.41 1.95 17.43
CA ASP A 107 -10.07 2.35 16.06
C ASP A 107 -9.32 1.22 15.36
N LEU A 108 -9.57 1.05 14.07
CA LEU A 108 -8.88 0.08 13.22
C LEU A 108 -8.53 0.78 11.91
N LYS A 109 -7.29 0.61 11.46
CA LYS A 109 -6.86 1.06 10.14
C LYS A 109 -6.06 -0.05 9.48
N ILE A 110 -6.44 -0.41 8.27
CA ILE A 110 -5.73 -1.40 7.47
C ILE A 110 -5.36 -0.72 6.16
N ASN A 111 -4.07 -0.57 5.91
CA ASN A 111 -3.55 -0.05 4.65
C ASN A 111 -2.96 -1.21 3.85
N ILE A 112 -3.55 -1.46 2.68
CA ILE A 112 -3.10 -2.48 1.73
C ILE A 112 -2.32 -1.73 0.64
N ASP A 113 -1.00 -1.88 0.66
CA ASP A 113 -0.10 -1.25 -0.30
C ASP A 113 0.03 -2.13 -1.56
N ALA A 114 0.67 -3.28 -1.40
CA ALA A 114 0.84 -4.25 -2.48
C ALA A 114 1.04 -5.68 -1.92
N TYR A 115 0.78 -6.69 -2.75
CA TYR A 115 1.21 -8.06 -2.49
C TYR A 115 2.56 -8.36 -3.16
N TYR A 116 3.21 -9.45 -2.74
CA TYR A 116 4.50 -9.87 -3.26
C TYR A 116 4.47 -10.09 -4.79
N GLY A 117 5.38 -9.44 -5.49
CA GLY A 117 5.49 -9.49 -6.96
C GLY A 117 4.48 -8.62 -7.70
N GLN A 118 3.60 -7.90 -7.01
CA GLN A 118 2.71 -6.93 -7.64
C GLN A 118 3.52 -5.80 -8.30
N THR A 119 3.09 -5.40 -9.50
CA THR A 119 3.70 -4.27 -10.21
C THR A 119 3.36 -2.95 -9.52
N ILE A 120 4.38 -2.21 -9.09
CA ILE A 120 4.31 -0.91 -8.43
C ILE A 120 4.94 0.21 -9.29
N ASP A 121 4.78 1.46 -8.86
CA ASP A 121 5.40 2.65 -9.47
C ASP A 121 5.15 2.82 -10.98
N GLN A 122 3.99 2.39 -11.48
CA GLN A 122 3.68 2.34 -12.92
C GLN A 122 3.83 3.70 -13.63
N TYR A 123 3.61 4.80 -12.92
CA TYR A 123 3.62 6.16 -13.49
C TYR A 123 4.98 6.88 -13.34
N TYR A 124 5.98 6.25 -12.73
CA TYR A 124 7.28 6.86 -12.53
C TYR A 124 8.12 6.82 -13.82
N ARG A 125 8.56 7.99 -14.30
CA ARG A 125 9.23 8.16 -15.61
C ARG A 125 10.67 7.64 -15.65
N ASN A 126 11.40 7.77 -14.56
CA ASN A 126 12.78 7.28 -14.47
C ASN A 126 12.80 5.80 -14.10
N PRO A 127 13.83 5.03 -14.49
CA PRO A 127 13.95 3.63 -14.07
C PRO A 127 13.96 3.51 -12.55
N ILE A 128 13.04 2.72 -12.03
CA ILE A 128 12.84 2.43 -10.61
C ILE A 128 12.33 0.99 -10.50
N GLU A 129 12.60 0.31 -9.39
CA GLU A 129 12.01 -1.00 -9.10
C GLU A 129 10.50 -1.03 -9.42
N LYS A 130 10.04 -2.08 -10.08
CA LYS A 130 8.62 -2.24 -10.42
C LYS A 130 7.94 -3.33 -9.65
N LYS A 131 8.61 -4.08 -8.77
CA LYS A 131 8.00 -5.17 -8.00
C LYS A 131 8.03 -4.93 -6.51
N SER A 132 6.90 -5.13 -5.84
CA SER A 132 6.81 -5.07 -4.38
C SER A 132 7.23 -6.38 -3.72
N LEU A 133 7.83 -6.29 -2.53
CA LEU A 133 8.02 -7.41 -1.62
C LEU A 133 6.75 -7.75 -0.84
N GLY A 134 5.73 -6.89 -0.90
CA GLY A 134 4.44 -7.06 -0.26
C GLY A 134 4.47 -6.92 1.26
N VAL A 135 5.55 -6.39 1.85
CA VAL A 135 5.75 -6.28 3.32
C VAL A 135 5.36 -4.92 3.90
N LYS A 136 5.02 -3.95 3.05
CA LYS A 136 4.65 -2.57 3.43
C LYS A 136 3.20 -2.42 3.87
N ASN A 137 2.38 -3.46 3.78
CA ASN A 137 1.02 -3.42 4.30
C ASN A 137 1.03 -3.18 5.81
N THR A 138 0.10 -2.38 6.31
CA THR A 138 0.05 -2.01 7.73
C THR A 138 -1.33 -2.23 8.32
N ILE A 139 -1.35 -2.66 9.58
CA ILE A 139 -2.53 -2.70 10.41
C ILE A 139 -2.26 -1.93 11.69
N VAL A 140 -3.19 -1.04 12.03
CA VAL A 140 -3.21 -0.27 13.28
C VAL A 140 -4.46 -0.66 14.04
N ILE A 141 -4.28 -1.22 15.22
CA ILE A 141 -5.36 -1.63 16.13
C ILE A 141 -5.25 -0.76 17.38
N ALA A 142 -6.22 0.13 17.59
CA ALA A 142 -6.30 0.95 18.79
C ALA A 142 -7.34 0.36 19.75
N THR A 143 -6.98 0.34 21.03
CA THR A 143 -7.86 0.06 22.17
C THR A 143 -7.93 1.32 23.04
N TRP A 144 -8.69 1.29 24.13
CA TRP A 144 -8.75 2.41 25.07
C TRP A 144 -7.39 2.80 25.66
N ASN A 145 -6.49 1.82 25.86
CA ASN A 145 -5.24 2.02 26.59
C ASN A 145 -4.00 2.05 25.69
N LYS A 146 -4.07 1.36 24.54
CA LYS A 146 -2.88 1.09 23.70
C LYS A 146 -3.25 1.10 22.23
N SER A 147 -2.29 1.54 21.41
CA SER A 147 -2.33 1.40 19.97
C SER A 147 -1.21 0.47 19.52
N PHE A 148 -1.55 -0.47 18.64
CA PHE A 148 -0.62 -1.43 18.09
C PHE A 148 -0.51 -1.20 16.58
N THR A 149 0.72 -1.07 16.08
CA THR A 149 0.99 -0.90 14.65
C THR A 149 1.90 -2.02 14.19
N TYR A 150 1.48 -2.74 13.15
CA TYR A 150 2.23 -3.86 12.61
C TYR A 150 2.31 -3.79 11.10
N ASN A 151 3.48 -4.12 10.56
CA ASN A 151 3.62 -4.44 9.14
C ASN A 151 3.36 -5.92 8.92
N PHE A 152 2.72 -6.26 7.80
CA PHE A 152 2.47 -7.64 7.43
C PHE A 152 2.67 -7.89 5.94
N LYS A 153 2.92 -9.16 5.60
CA LYS A 153 3.13 -9.56 4.21
C LYS A 153 1.88 -10.11 3.58
N LEU A 154 1.55 -9.62 2.39
CA LEU A 154 0.61 -10.26 1.48
C LEU A 154 1.38 -11.01 0.40
N GLU A 155 1.16 -12.32 0.33
CA GLU A 155 1.96 -13.23 -0.51
C GLU A 155 1.51 -13.25 -1.98
N HIS A 156 0.22 -13.01 -2.25
CA HIS A 156 -0.35 -13.06 -3.60
C HIS A 156 -1.70 -12.33 -3.66
N SER A 157 -2.21 -12.10 -4.87
CA SER A 157 -3.47 -11.39 -5.12
C SER A 157 -4.68 -12.02 -4.42
N ILE A 158 -4.76 -13.36 -4.41
CA ILE A 158 -5.84 -14.09 -3.71
C ILE A 158 -5.82 -13.78 -2.21
N HIS A 159 -4.62 -13.69 -1.61
CA HIS A 159 -4.46 -13.37 -0.19
C HIS A 159 -5.01 -11.96 0.12
N THR A 160 -4.79 -11.00 -0.79
CA THR A 160 -5.39 -9.66 -0.69
C THR A 160 -6.91 -9.69 -0.79
N ILE A 161 -7.47 -10.50 -1.69
CA ILE A 161 -8.93 -10.67 -1.82
C ILE A 161 -9.51 -11.26 -0.53
N ASP A 162 -8.84 -12.24 0.05
CA ASP A 162 -9.28 -12.89 1.29
C ASP A 162 -9.24 -11.92 2.49
N LEU A 163 -8.21 -11.07 2.57
CA LEU A 163 -8.15 -9.99 3.55
C LEU A 163 -9.35 -9.04 3.38
N LYS A 164 -9.57 -8.56 2.16
CA LYS A 164 -10.67 -7.63 1.84
C LYS A 164 -12.04 -8.21 2.22
N LYS A 165 -12.31 -9.48 1.87
CA LYS A 165 -13.52 -10.20 2.26
C LYS A 165 -13.64 -10.36 3.77
N THR A 166 -12.53 -10.65 4.44
CA THR A 166 -12.51 -10.80 5.91
C THR A 166 -12.84 -9.49 6.61
N ILE A 167 -12.28 -8.36 6.15
CA ILE A 167 -12.60 -7.02 6.66
C ILE A 167 -14.07 -6.70 6.42
N PHE A 168 -14.58 -6.94 5.21
CA PHE A 168 -15.98 -6.69 4.88
C PHE A 168 -16.93 -7.44 5.83
N ASN A 169 -16.74 -8.75 5.95
CA ASN A 169 -17.56 -9.56 6.84
C ASN A 169 -17.39 -9.15 8.31
N LEU A 170 -16.20 -8.71 8.73
CA LEU A 170 -15.92 -8.31 10.10
C LEU A 170 -16.72 -7.06 10.47
N VAL A 171 -16.75 -6.06 9.57
CA VAL A 171 -17.55 -4.86 9.75
C VAL A 171 -19.04 -5.21 9.77
N LEU A 172 -19.52 -6.06 8.86
CA LEU A 172 -20.93 -6.48 8.81
C LEU A 172 -21.36 -7.27 10.05
N SER A 173 -20.43 -7.96 10.72
CA SER A 173 -20.73 -8.70 11.94
C SER A 173 -21.00 -7.80 13.15
N GLU A 174 -20.68 -6.50 13.07
CA GLU A 174 -20.87 -5.50 14.13
C GLU A 174 -20.20 -5.86 15.48
N LYS A 175 -19.20 -6.76 15.46
CA LYS A 175 -18.45 -7.17 16.65
C LYS A 175 -17.39 -6.18 17.11
N LEU A 176 -17.01 -5.22 16.25
CA LEU A 176 -16.00 -4.22 16.56
C LEU A 176 -16.56 -3.16 17.52
N GLY A 177 -15.83 -2.84 18.58
CA GLY A 177 -16.16 -1.81 19.58
C GLY A 177 -16.11 -0.36 19.06
N ILE A 178 -15.92 -0.17 17.76
CA ILE A 178 -15.80 1.16 17.12
C ILE A 178 -17.18 1.83 17.11
N LYS A 179 -17.32 2.90 17.89
CA LYS A 179 -18.59 3.63 18.02
C LYS A 179 -18.91 4.52 16.82
N ASP A 180 -17.89 5.00 16.12
CA ASP A 180 -18.04 5.88 14.96
C ASP A 180 -18.38 5.05 13.71
N ALA A 181 -19.64 5.10 13.30
CA ALA A 181 -20.14 4.39 12.14
C ALA A 181 -19.48 4.86 10.82
N LYS A 182 -18.99 6.12 10.73
CA LYS A 182 -18.25 6.58 9.55
C LYS A 182 -16.90 5.86 9.43
N LYS A 183 -16.22 5.65 10.55
CA LYS A 183 -14.97 4.88 10.58
C LYS A 183 -15.20 3.44 10.17
N LEU A 184 -16.27 2.81 10.67
CA LEU A 184 -16.66 1.46 10.28
C LEU A 184 -16.93 1.33 8.77
N ILE A 185 -17.71 2.24 8.17
CA ILE A 185 -17.98 2.20 6.73
C ILE A 185 -16.70 2.39 5.91
N LYS A 186 -15.82 3.31 6.33
CA LYS A 186 -14.53 3.56 5.64
C LYS A 186 -13.55 2.39 5.72
N LEU A 187 -13.73 1.46 6.65
CA LEU A 187 -12.96 0.22 6.71
C LEU A 187 -13.34 -0.75 5.60
N ILE A 188 -14.56 -0.66 5.07
CA ILE A 188 -15.02 -1.56 4.01
C ILE A 188 -14.23 -1.26 2.72
N PRO A 189 -13.60 -2.26 2.09
CA PRO A 189 -12.92 -2.06 0.82
C PRO A 189 -13.90 -1.57 -0.25
N SER A 190 -13.47 -0.59 -1.05
CA SER A 190 -14.30 0.08 -2.06
C SER A 190 -14.94 -0.87 -3.09
N ASP A 191 -14.31 -2.02 -3.31
CA ASP A 191 -14.79 -3.07 -4.21
C ASP A 191 -16.19 -3.58 -3.82
N PHE A 192 -16.56 -3.46 -2.54
CA PHE A 192 -17.85 -3.92 -2.00
C PHE A 192 -18.93 -2.83 -1.97
N ASN A 193 -18.62 -1.57 -2.28
CA ASN A 193 -19.56 -0.45 -2.15
C ASN A 193 -20.84 -0.59 -3.00
N LYS A 194 -20.83 -1.47 -4.00
CA LYS A 194 -21.98 -1.74 -4.88
C LYS A 194 -22.82 -2.94 -4.44
N THR A 195 -22.36 -3.71 -3.46
CA THR A 195 -23.07 -4.90 -2.98
C THR A 195 -24.32 -4.53 -2.18
N GLU A 196 -25.33 -5.39 -2.24
CA GLU A 196 -26.57 -5.16 -1.49
C GLU A 196 -26.33 -5.23 0.03
N ASP A 197 -25.43 -6.10 0.49
CA ASP A 197 -25.06 -6.19 1.91
C ASP A 197 -24.41 -4.90 2.42
N TYR A 198 -23.54 -4.28 1.62
CA TYR A 198 -22.97 -2.97 1.95
C TYR A 198 -24.07 -1.90 2.06
N LYS A 199 -24.95 -1.81 1.06
CA LYS A 199 -26.04 -0.83 1.05
C LYS A 199 -26.97 -1.02 2.23
N ALA A 200 -27.35 -2.26 2.53
CA ALA A 200 -28.20 -2.61 3.66
C ALA A 200 -27.53 -2.22 4.99
N PHE A 201 -26.23 -2.45 5.13
CA PHE A 201 -25.47 -2.01 6.30
C PHE A 201 -25.47 -0.49 6.46
N VAL A 202 -25.20 0.27 5.39
CA VAL A 202 -25.24 1.74 5.44
C VAL A 202 -26.62 2.25 5.84
N ILE A 203 -27.69 1.70 5.24
CA ILE A 203 -29.07 2.05 5.60
C ILE A 203 -29.34 1.77 7.08
N LYS A 204 -28.91 0.62 7.60
CA LYS A 204 -29.04 0.28 9.03
C LYS A 204 -28.36 1.32 9.94
N GLN A 205 -27.19 1.83 9.55
CA GLN A 205 -26.51 2.89 10.32
C GLN A 205 -27.26 4.24 10.26
N ILE A 206 -27.90 4.56 9.13
CA ILE A 206 -28.75 5.76 8.99
C ILE A 206 -29.99 5.66 9.88
N THR A 207 -30.73 4.55 9.80
CA THR A 207 -31.97 4.36 10.57
C THR A 207 -31.72 4.28 12.06
N SER A 208 -30.54 3.77 12.47
CA SER A 208 -30.08 3.77 13.87
C SER A 208 -29.58 5.14 14.36
N LYS A 209 -29.68 6.20 13.54
CA LYS A 209 -29.20 7.58 13.83
C LYS A 209 -27.71 7.66 14.21
N LYS A 210 -26.90 6.67 13.79
CA LYS A 210 -25.45 6.65 14.01
C LYS A 210 -24.69 7.49 12.99
N ILE A 211 -25.31 7.80 11.85
CA ILE A 211 -24.78 8.68 10.80
C ILE A 211 -25.88 9.63 10.37
N ASN A 212 -25.50 10.87 10.02
CA ASN A 212 -26.43 11.82 9.41
C ASN A 212 -26.95 11.27 8.07
N CYS A 213 -28.27 11.34 7.87
CA CYS A 213 -28.95 10.93 6.64
C CYS A 213 -28.22 11.37 5.36
N THR A 214 -27.90 12.66 5.21
CA THR A 214 -27.31 13.17 3.97
C THR A 214 -25.95 12.54 3.71
N GLU A 215 -25.12 12.44 4.74
CA GLU A 215 -23.79 11.83 4.63
C GLU A 215 -23.87 10.31 4.40
N GLY A 216 -24.80 9.63 5.08
CA GLY A 216 -25.02 8.20 4.90
C GLY A 216 -25.52 7.85 3.49
N LEU A 217 -26.42 8.66 2.93
CA LEU A 217 -26.89 8.47 1.55
C LEU A 217 -25.78 8.69 0.51
N LEU A 218 -24.87 9.64 0.76
CA LEU A 218 -23.67 9.80 -0.07
C LEU A 218 -22.78 8.55 -0.01
N LEU A 219 -22.61 7.96 1.18
CA LEU A 219 -21.85 6.72 1.36
C LEU A 219 -22.55 5.49 0.75
N HIS A 220 -23.88 5.49 0.69
CA HIS A 220 -24.67 4.46 0.02
C HIS A 220 -24.45 4.47 -1.51
N GLY A 221 -24.18 5.63 -2.10
CA GLY A 221 -23.82 5.76 -3.52
C GLY A 221 -25.01 5.64 -4.48
N TYR A 222 -26.09 6.37 -4.24
CA TYR A 222 -27.22 6.50 -5.18
C TYR A 222 -26.76 7.08 -6.53
N LYS A 223 -27.46 6.74 -7.61
CA LYS A 223 -27.08 7.14 -8.98
C LYS A 223 -27.80 8.39 -9.48
N THR A 224 -28.96 8.71 -8.94
CA THR A 224 -29.80 9.83 -9.41
C THR A 224 -30.40 10.61 -8.25
N ASP A 225 -30.71 11.89 -8.48
CA ASP A 225 -31.36 12.75 -7.48
C ASP A 225 -32.76 12.25 -7.11
N LYS A 226 -33.45 11.59 -8.03
CA LYS A 226 -34.76 10.96 -7.78
C LYS A 226 -34.63 9.82 -6.77
N GLU A 227 -33.67 8.92 -6.99
CA GLU A 227 -33.34 7.83 -6.06
C GLU A 227 -32.93 8.39 -4.69
N ALA A 228 -32.12 9.46 -4.66
CA ALA A 228 -31.72 10.12 -3.43
C ALA A 228 -32.94 10.65 -2.63
N LYS A 229 -33.90 11.27 -3.32
CA LYS A 229 -35.13 11.81 -2.72
C LYS A 229 -36.02 10.70 -2.17
N GLU A 230 -36.16 9.59 -2.92
CA GLU A 230 -36.91 8.41 -2.48
C GLU A 230 -36.28 7.77 -1.23
N LEU A 231 -34.97 7.55 -1.25
CA LEU A 231 -34.24 6.99 -0.11
C LEU A 231 -34.30 7.90 1.12
N ARG A 232 -34.20 9.22 0.94
CA ARG A 232 -34.33 10.21 2.02
C ARG A 232 -35.72 10.17 2.66
N ASN A 233 -36.77 10.15 1.84
CA ASN A 233 -38.14 10.05 2.35
C ASN A 233 -38.39 8.73 3.10
N LYS A 234 -37.74 7.64 2.66
CA LYS A 234 -37.94 6.30 3.24
C LYS A 234 -37.18 6.07 4.54
N TYR A 235 -35.96 6.58 4.67
CA TYR A 235 -35.04 6.16 5.75
C TYR A 235 -34.59 7.29 6.68
N CYS A 236 -34.93 8.55 6.38
CA CYS A 236 -34.43 9.71 7.14
C CYS A 236 -35.51 10.45 7.93
N VAL A 237 -36.42 9.69 8.54
CA VAL A 237 -37.51 10.20 9.41
C VAL A 237 -37.05 10.31 10.86
#